data_AF-U6L7N6-F1
#
_entry.id   AF-U6L7N6-F1
#
_cell.length_a   1.000
_cell.length_b   1.000
_cell.length_c   1.000
_cell.angle_alpha   90.00
_cell.angle_beta   90.00
_cell.angle_gamma   90.00
#
_symmetry.space_group_name_H-M   'P 1'
#
loop_
_entity.id
_entity.type
_entity.pdbx_description
1 polymer ?
#
loop_
_entity_poly.entity_id
_entity_poly.type
_entity_poly.pdbx_seq_one_letter_code
_entity_poly.pdbx_strand_id
1 'polypeptide(L)'
;QQQQQQQRVCGCWCCAAHDAEPYSAVQKCKEKKKDDRKRRKNSSPAEAESGDIYGWLKSSNKFRATVRTQGVSTTDIIVRILQNYEDYVDRSLSRGVKPKDMNIGYTKANAIKMKKNMQRWGEKVSDELTKVTLTDRPLGVHFDESVEKLRNSIHQTYDNWRGRSHRLLRGFASKFEPMVRSACSRGVGKVPGQP
;
A
#
# COMPACT_ATOMS: atom_id res chain seq x y z
N GLN A 1 5.47 -19.98 -12.53
CA GLN A 1 5.32 -20.71 -11.24
C GLN A 1 3.84 -20.94 -10.89
N GLN A 2 3.02 -21.44 -11.82
CA GLN A 2 1.63 -21.88 -11.54
C GLN A 2 1.44 -23.39 -11.84
N GLN A 3 2.52 -24.15 -12.01
CA GLN A 3 2.46 -25.57 -12.37
C GLN A 3 2.87 -26.52 -11.23
N GLN A 4 3.10 -26.02 -10.01
CA GLN A 4 3.57 -26.86 -8.88
C GLN A 4 2.50 -27.18 -7.82
N GLN A 5 1.22 -26.93 -8.08
CA GLN A 5 0.14 -27.35 -7.16
C GLN A 5 -0.58 -28.64 -7.56
N GLN A 6 -0.06 -29.42 -8.51
CA GLN A 6 -0.64 -30.71 -8.91
C GLN A 6 0.19 -31.94 -8.48
N GLN A 7 1.12 -31.79 -7.53
CA GLN A 7 1.88 -32.94 -7.03
C GLN A 7 1.89 -32.96 -5.51
N ARG A 8 0.72 -33.16 -4.91
CA ARG A 8 0.60 -33.72 -3.56
C ARG A 8 -0.84 -34.15 -3.24
N VAL A 9 -1.39 -35.04 -4.05
CA VAL A 9 -2.48 -35.93 -3.60
C VAL A 9 -2.17 -37.30 -4.17
N CYS A 10 -1.60 -38.17 -3.33
CA CYS A 10 -1.30 -39.56 -3.70
C CYS A 10 -2.36 -40.45 -3.04
N GLY A 11 -2.99 -41.30 -3.85
CA GLY A 11 -3.90 -42.38 -3.40
C GLY A 11 -5.21 -42.41 -4.18
N CYS A 12 -5.26 -43.23 -5.23
CA CYS A 12 -6.42 -43.56 -6.07
C CYS A 12 -6.81 -42.57 -7.19
N TRP A 13 -6.64 -43.11 -8.42
CA TRP A 13 -7.29 -42.80 -9.69
C TRP A 13 -6.84 -41.55 -10.48
N CYS A 14 -6.16 -41.86 -11.59
CA CYS A 14 -5.88 -41.00 -12.74
C CYS A 14 -7.16 -40.56 -13.46
N CYS A 15 -7.95 -39.68 -12.85
CA CYS A 15 -8.92 -38.87 -13.56
C CYS A 15 -8.52 -37.41 -13.42
N ALA A 16 -8.43 -36.69 -14.53
CA ALA A 16 -8.20 -35.25 -14.53
C ALA A 16 -9.42 -34.57 -13.88
N ALA A 17 -9.32 -34.30 -12.59
CA ALA A 17 -10.33 -33.62 -11.80
C ALA A 17 -10.21 -32.11 -12.06
N HIS A 18 -11.25 -31.52 -12.64
CA HIS A 18 -11.29 -30.11 -12.99
C HIS A 18 -12.65 -29.51 -12.60
N ASP A 19 -12.63 -28.20 -12.32
CA ASP A 19 -13.83 -27.43 -12.03
C ASP A 19 -14.73 -27.37 -13.28
N ALA A 20 -16.05 -27.38 -13.08
CA ALA A 20 -17.03 -27.43 -14.17
C ALA A 20 -17.09 -26.15 -15.03
N GLU A 21 -16.45 -25.07 -14.58
CA GLU A 21 -16.43 -23.78 -15.27
C GLU A 21 -15.73 -23.87 -16.64
N PRO A 22 -16.29 -23.21 -17.68
CA PRO A 22 -15.69 -23.22 -19.01
C PRO A 22 -14.38 -22.42 -19.00
N TYR A 23 -13.26 -23.11 -19.25
CA TYR A 23 -11.97 -22.44 -19.39
C TYR A 23 -11.81 -21.95 -20.82
N SER A 24 -11.88 -20.63 -21.02
CA SER A 24 -11.58 -20.04 -22.32
C SER A 24 -10.06 -19.94 -22.52
N ALA A 25 -9.59 -20.36 -23.69
CA ALA A 25 -8.19 -20.22 -24.09
C ALA A 25 -7.89 -18.75 -24.45
N VAL A 26 -7.88 -17.85 -23.47
CA VAL A 26 -7.40 -16.48 -23.69
C VAL A 26 -5.87 -16.50 -23.68
N GLN A 27 -5.29 -17.05 -24.74
CA GLN A 27 -3.91 -16.76 -25.08
C GLN A 27 -3.89 -15.35 -25.69
N LYS A 28 -3.47 -14.35 -24.91
CA LYS A 28 -2.97 -13.08 -25.49
C LYS A 28 -1.71 -13.40 -26.30
N CYS A 29 -1.90 -13.87 -27.53
CA CYS A 29 -0.84 -13.92 -28.53
C CYS A 29 -0.48 -12.47 -28.85
N LYS A 30 0.64 -11.97 -28.31
CA LYS A 30 1.33 -10.84 -28.92
C LYS A 30 1.72 -11.30 -30.32
N GLU A 31 1.16 -10.68 -31.36
CA GLU A 31 1.53 -10.93 -32.74
C GLU A 31 3.05 -10.84 -32.91
N LYS A 32 3.69 -11.99 -33.10
CA LYS A 32 5.01 -12.06 -33.71
C LYS A 32 4.95 -13.04 -34.88
N LYS A 33 4.96 -12.41 -36.06
CA LYS A 33 5.47 -12.85 -37.37
C LYS A 33 5.07 -14.26 -37.86
N LYS A 34 4.12 -14.21 -38.80
CA LYS A 34 4.08 -14.91 -40.10
C LYS A 34 5.33 -15.75 -40.41
N ASP A 35 5.32 -17.07 -40.13
CA ASP A 35 6.01 -18.07 -40.97
C ASP A 35 5.72 -19.57 -40.71
N ASP A 36 4.55 -19.96 -40.18
CA ASP A 36 4.26 -21.40 -39.94
C ASP A 36 2.95 -21.90 -40.60
N ARG A 37 2.56 -21.33 -41.74
CA ARG A 37 1.31 -21.71 -42.45
C ARG A 37 1.32 -23.11 -43.05
N LYS A 38 2.46 -23.82 -43.07
CA LYS A 38 2.61 -25.07 -43.84
C LYS A 38 2.58 -26.37 -43.03
N ARG A 39 2.54 -26.34 -41.69
CA ARG A 39 2.66 -27.57 -40.85
C ARG A 39 1.43 -27.93 -40.00
N ARG A 40 0.31 -27.22 -40.12
CA ARG A 40 -0.92 -27.45 -39.34
C ARG A 40 -2.04 -28.19 -40.09
N LYS A 41 -1.72 -29.00 -41.11
CA LYS A 41 -2.76 -29.71 -41.90
C LYS A 41 -3.26 -31.03 -41.27
N ASN A 42 -2.80 -31.42 -40.07
CA ASN A 42 -3.23 -32.69 -39.43
C ASN A 42 -3.69 -32.53 -37.98
N SER A 43 -4.40 -31.44 -37.64
CA SER A 43 -5.25 -31.44 -36.45
C SER A 43 -6.68 -31.14 -36.88
N SER A 44 -7.56 -32.14 -36.82
CA SER A 44 -8.98 -31.99 -37.10
C SER A 44 -9.57 -30.79 -36.34
N PRO A 45 -10.19 -29.83 -37.03
CA PRO A 45 -10.93 -28.75 -36.42
C PRO A 45 -12.42 -29.14 -36.35
N ALA A 46 -12.80 -29.83 -35.30
CA ALA A 46 -14.19 -29.91 -34.87
C ALA A 46 -14.19 -29.67 -33.36
N GLU A 47 -15.13 -28.86 -32.88
CA GLU A 47 -15.29 -28.43 -31.48
C GLU A 47 -14.54 -27.17 -31.02
N ALA A 48 -14.23 -26.24 -31.95
CA ALA A 48 -13.97 -24.84 -31.62
C ALA A 48 -15.27 -24.01 -31.43
N GLU A 49 -16.42 -24.66 -31.20
CA GLU A 49 -17.73 -23.99 -31.07
C GLU A 49 -18.18 -23.82 -29.61
N SER A 50 -17.55 -24.51 -28.66
CA SER A 50 -17.73 -24.24 -27.23
C SER A 50 -16.45 -23.64 -26.68
N GLY A 51 -16.52 -22.46 -26.07
CA GLY A 51 -15.38 -21.73 -25.51
C GLY A 51 -14.70 -22.39 -24.31
N ASP A 52 -14.80 -23.72 -24.18
CA ASP A 52 -14.26 -24.53 -23.08
C ASP A 52 -13.23 -25.55 -23.61
N ILE A 53 -12.00 -25.46 -23.10
CA ILE A 53 -10.89 -26.34 -23.46
C ILE A 53 -11.18 -27.82 -23.13
N TYR A 54 -12.08 -28.09 -22.17
CA TYR A 54 -12.45 -29.45 -21.77
C TYR A 54 -13.70 -30.01 -22.48
N GLY A 55 -14.23 -29.32 -23.50
CA GLY A 55 -15.45 -29.72 -24.22
C GLY A 55 -15.43 -31.17 -24.71
N TRP A 56 -14.34 -31.59 -25.35
CA TRP A 56 -14.15 -32.96 -25.86
C TRP A 56 -14.14 -34.05 -24.76
N LEU A 57 -13.70 -33.69 -23.55
CA LEU A 57 -13.62 -34.60 -22.41
C LEU A 57 -15.00 -34.75 -21.73
N LYS A 58 -15.77 -33.65 -21.72
CA LYS A 58 -17.16 -33.60 -21.26
C LYS A 58 -18.07 -34.40 -22.21
N SER A 59 -17.93 -34.24 -23.54
CA SER A 59 -18.70 -35.00 -24.54
C SER A 59 -18.40 -36.50 -24.51
N SER A 60 -17.17 -36.88 -24.17
CA SER A 60 -16.74 -38.28 -24.02
C SER A 60 -17.14 -38.93 -22.68
N ASN A 61 -17.92 -38.25 -21.82
CA ASN A 61 -18.32 -38.71 -20.48
C ASN A 61 -17.16 -39.14 -19.57
N LYS A 62 -15.97 -38.55 -19.78
CA LYS A 62 -14.74 -38.82 -19.01
C LYS A 62 -14.41 -37.68 -18.03
N PHE A 63 -15.27 -36.68 -17.93
CA PHE A 63 -15.11 -35.51 -17.06
C PHE A 63 -15.86 -35.69 -15.75
N ARG A 64 -15.16 -35.61 -14.61
CA ARG A 64 -15.76 -35.60 -13.29
C ARG A 64 -15.61 -34.21 -12.66
N ALA A 65 -16.72 -33.50 -12.53
CA ALA A 65 -16.75 -32.18 -11.93
C ALA A 65 -16.38 -32.24 -10.43
N THR A 66 -15.46 -31.38 -10.00
CA THR A 66 -15.17 -31.15 -8.58
C THR A 66 -15.95 -29.96 -8.05
N VAL A 67 -16.19 -29.97 -6.74
CA VAL A 67 -16.73 -28.81 -6.00
C VAL A 67 -15.59 -28.13 -5.28
N ARG A 68 -15.46 -26.81 -5.48
CA ARG A 68 -14.44 -26.01 -4.81
C ARG A 68 -14.78 -25.85 -3.33
N THR A 69 -13.78 -25.98 -2.46
CA THR A 69 -13.93 -25.70 -1.04
C THR A 69 -14.19 -24.21 -0.82
N GLN A 70 -15.30 -23.88 -0.16
CA GLN A 70 -15.62 -22.51 0.21
C GLN A 70 -14.64 -22.00 1.29
N GLY A 71 -14.24 -20.74 1.17
CA GLY A 71 -13.37 -20.09 2.17
C GLY A 71 -11.88 -20.49 2.14
N VAL A 72 -11.44 -21.32 1.18
CA VAL A 72 -10.03 -21.63 0.98
C VAL A 72 -9.64 -21.37 -0.46
N SER A 73 -8.90 -20.29 -0.68
CA SER A 73 -8.30 -19.98 -1.97
C SER A 73 -6.89 -19.42 -1.79
N THR A 74 -6.04 -19.57 -2.80
CA THR A 74 -4.69 -18.98 -2.79
C THR A 74 -4.76 -17.47 -2.56
N THR A 75 -5.72 -16.79 -3.18
CA THR A 75 -5.96 -15.36 -2.99
C THR A 75 -6.35 -15.03 -1.55
N ASP A 76 -7.26 -15.81 -0.96
CA ASP A 76 -7.68 -15.61 0.45
C ASP A 76 -6.49 -15.76 1.41
N ILE A 77 -5.67 -16.79 1.21
CA ILE A 77 -4.45 -17.01 1.99
C ILE A 77 -3.48 -15.82 1.84
N ILE A 78 -3.26 -15.33 0.61
CA ILE A 78 -2.40 -14.17 0.36
C ILE A 78 -2.93 -12.92 1.07
N VAL A 79 -4.23 -12.65 1.01
CA VAL A 79 -4.85 -11.49 1.67
C VAL A 79 -4.64 -11.56 3.19
N ARG A 80 -4.82 -12.73 3.80
CA ARG A 80 -4.60 -12.92 5.24
C ARG A 80 -3.15 -12.70 5.66
N ILE A 81 -2.19 -13.10 4.81
CA ILE A 81 -0.76 -12.80 5.03
C ILE A 81 -0.51 -11.29 4.97
N LEU A 82 -1.08 -10.60 3.96
CA LEU A 82 -0.91 -9.17 3.77
C LEU A 82 -1.52 -8.35 4.92
N GLN A 83 -2.68 -8.76 5.46
CA GLN A 83 -3.32 -8.09 6.61
C GLN A 83 -2.40 -8.04 7.83
N ASN A 84 -1.66 -9.11 8.09
CA ASN A 84 -0.76 -9.24 9.24
C ASN A 84 0.66 -8.75 8.96
N TYR A 85 0.92 -8.16 7.79
CA TYR A 85 2.26 -7.77 7.38
C TYR A 85 2.83 -6.65 8.25
N GLU A 86 2.07 -5.60 8.56
CA GLU A 86 2.57 -4.49 9.39
C GLU A 86 2.96 -4.94 10.80
N ASP A 87 2.21 -5.88 11.38
CA ASP A 87 2.49 -6.46 12.68
C ASP A 87 3.77 -7.28 12.69
N TYR A 88 4.01 -8.06 11.63
CA TYR A 88 5.27 -8.78 11.44
C TYR A 88 6.45 -7.82 11.40
N VAL A 89 6.31 -6.70 10.69
CA VAL A 89 7.36 -5.68 10.57
C VAL A 89 7.66 -5.05 11.93
N ASP A 90 6.64 -4.63 12.69
CA ASP A 90 6.82 -4.03 14.01
C ASP A 90 7.55 -4.97 15.00
N ARG A 91 7.15 -6.25 15.04
CA ARG A 91 7.80 -7.26 15.89
C ARG A 91 9.25 -7.50 15.48
N SER A 92 9.52 -7.55 14.17
CA SER A 92 10.87 -7.78 13.65
C SER A 92 11.79 -6.59 13.93
N LEU A 93 11.30 -5.37 13.74
CA LEU A 93 12.01 -4.14 14.11
C LEU A 93 12.26 -4.07 15.61
N SER A 94 11.29 -4.49 16.44
CA SER A 94 11.44 -4.56 17.90
C SER A 94 12.52 -5.55 18.35
N ARG A 95 12.79 -6.59 17.56
CA ARG A 95 13.88 -7.56 17.78
C ARG A 95 15.23 -7.08 17.26
N GLY A 96 15.29 -5.92 16.59
CA GLY A 96 16.53 -5.37 16.03
C GLY A 96 16.86 -5.83 14.60
N VAL A 97 15.90 -6.45 13.89
CA VAL A 97 16.09 -6.80 12.47
C VAL A 97 16.14 -5.53 11.63
N LYS A 98 17.11 -5.41 10.72
CA LYS A 98 17.24 -4.22 9.88
C LYS A 98 16.15 -4.22 8.78
N PRO A 99 15.57 -3.05 8.43
CA PRO A 99 14.59 -2.95 7.36
C PRO A 99 15.07 -3.49 6.01
N LYS A 100 16.37 -3.35 5.73
CA LYS A 100 17.02 -3.85 4.51
C LYS A 100 16.89 -5.36 4.35
N ASP A 101 16.99 -6.12 5.43
CA ASP A 101 16.95 -7.59 5.42
C ASP A 101 15.55 -8.12 5.13
N MET A 102 14.53 -7.28 5.29
CA MET A 102 13.12 -7.57 4.98
C MET A 102 12.65 -6.95 3.66
N ASN A 103 13.56 -6.37 2.87
CA ASN A 103 13.25 -5.60 1.66
C ASN A 103 12.26 -4.43 1.90
N ILE A 104 12.37 -3.76 3.05
CA ILE A 104 11.51 -2.63 3.43
C ILE A 104 12.33 -1.34 3.41
N GLY A 105 11.79 -0.29 2.79
CA GLY A 105 12.38 1.04 2.85
C GLY A 105 12.35 1.63 4.27
N TYR A 106 13.39 2.39 4.63
CA TYR A 106 13.52 3.01 5.96
C TYR A 106 12.32 3.89 6.35
N THR A 107 11.76 4.64 5.38
CA THR A 107 10.58 5.50 5.59
C THR A 107 9.35 4.70 6.01
N LYS A 108 9.09 3.58 5.32
CA LYS A 108 7.98 2.68 5.62
C LYS A 108 8.15 2.00 6.97
N ALA A 109 9.37 1.54 7.29
CA ALA A 109 9.68 0.96 8.60
C ALA A 109 9.43 1.96 9.74
N ASN A 110 9.86 3.21 9.58
CA ASN A 110 9.64 4.27 10.58
C ASN A 110 8.18 4.65 10.72
N ALA A 111 7.43 4.73 9.61
CA ALA A 111 6.00 4.98 9.62
C ALA A 111 5.24 3.90 10.38
N ILE A 112 5.54 2.61 10.13
CA ILE A 112 4.92 1.48 10.85
C ILE A 112 5.24 1.56 12.34
N LYS A 113 6.51 1.78 12.69
CA LYS A 113 6.94 1.92 14.09
C LYS A 113 6.23 3.06 14.80
N MET A 114 6.11 4.22 14.16
CA MET A 114 5.41 5.39 14.71
C MET A 114 3.92 5.12 14.90
N LYS A 115 3.26 4.53 13.90
CA LYS A 115 1.84 4.14 13.98
C LYS A 115 1.59 3.19 15.15
N LYS A 116 2.44 2.17 15.33
CA LYS A 116 2.32 1.20 16.42
C LYS A 116 2.60 1.82 17.79
N ASN A 117 3.60 2.69 17.89
CA ASN A 117 3.86 3.43 19.12
C ASN A 117 2.69 4.34 19.51
N MET A 118 2.07 5.00 18.54
CA MET A 118 0.90 5.86 18.77
C MET A 118 -0.33 5.05 19.20
N GLN A 119 -0.57 3.88 18.62
CA GLN A 119 -1.62 2.95 19.06
C GLN A 119 -1.40 2.52 20.52
N ARG A 120 -0.19 2.06 20.87
CA ARG A 120 0.15 1.66 22.25
C ARG A 120 0.03 2.81 23.25
N TRP A 121 0.35 4.03 22.82
CA TRP A 121 0.19 5.21 23.66
C TRP A 121 -1.28 5.56 23.86
N GLY A 122 -2.08 5.51 22.79
CA GLY A 122 -3.53 5.70 22.86
C GLY A 122 -4.20 4.70 23.81
N GLU A 123 -3.84 3.42 23.71
CA GLU A 123 -4.32 2.36 24.63
C GLU A 123 -3.95 2.65 26.09
N LYS A 124 -2.70 3.03 26.36
CA LYS A 124 -2.27 3.40 27.73
C LYS A 124 -3.04 4.61 28.26
N VAL A 125 -3.24 5.64 27.42
CA VAL A 125 -3.99 6.84 27.82
C VAL A 125 -5.44 6.50 28.08
N SER A 126 -6.08 5.67 27.24
CA SER A 126 -7.46 5.23 27.49
C SER A 126 -7.57 4.35 28.74
N ASP A 127 -6.59 3.49 29.01
CA ASP A 127 -6.56 2.64 30.19
C ASP A 127 -6.40 3.48 31.47
N GLU A 128 -5.53 4.49 31.45
CA GLU A 128 -5.38 5.41 32.58
C GLU A 128 -6.62 6.30 32.74
N LEU A 129 -7.21 6.77 31.64
CA LEU A 129 -8.43 7.58 31.68
C LEU A 129 -9.61 6.78 32.25
N THR A 130 -9.80 5.53 31.80
CA THR A 130 -10.86 4.64 32.32
C THR A 130 -10.68 4.36 33.81
N LYS A 131 -9.46 4.07 34.28
CA LYS A 131 -9.16 3.92 35.72
C LYS A 131 -9.51 5.18 36.51
N VAL A 132 -9.08 6.34 36.02
CA VAL A 132 -9.31 7.63 36.67
C VAL A 132 -10.79 7.99 36.70
N THR A 133 -11.55 7.72 35.63
CA THR A 133 -13.01 7.96 35.60
C THR A 133 -13.83 7.03 36.50
N LEU A 134 -13.30 5.84 36.84
CA LEU A 134 -13.95 4.90 37.76
C LEU A 134 -13.62 5.17 39.24
N THR A 135 -12.61 5.99 39.51
CA THR A 135 -12.29 6.44 40.87
C THR A 135 -12.87 7.82 41.11
N ASP A 136 -13.80 7.96 42.05
CA ASP A 136 -14.39 9.25 42.51
C ASP A 136 -13.39 10.17 43.24
N ARG A 137 -12.14 10.29 42.75
CA ARG A 137 -11.16 11.23 43.28
C ARG A 137 -11.12 12.47 42.40
N PRO A 138 -11.35 13.68 42.93
CA PRO A 138 -11.32 14.90 42.14
C PRO A 138 -9.91 15.10 41.59
N LEU A 139 -9.81 15.07 40.26
CA LEU A 139 -8.59 15.28 39.46
C LEU A 139 -7.90 16.65 39.63
N GLY A 140 -8.44 17.52 40.50
CA GLY A 140 -8.47 18.96 40.27
C GLY A 140 -7.33 19.82 40.79
N VAL A 141 -6.12 19.30 41.04
CA VAL A 141 -4.99 20.18 41.41
C VAL A 141 -3.67 19.83 40.72
N HIS A 142 -3.26 18.57 40.75
CA HIS A 142 -1.99 18.16 40.11
C HIS A 142 -2.09 18.00 38.59
N PHE A 143 -3.27 17.65 38.08
CA PHE A 143 -3.50 17.60 36.64
C PHE A 143 -3.50 19.00 36.04
N ASP A 144 -4.22 19.93 36.65
CA ASP A 144 -4.28 21.34 36.21
C ASP A 144 -2.90 22.00 36.25
N GLU A 145 -2.09 21.75 37.29
CA GLU A 145 -0.72 22.25 37.36
C GLU A 145 0.17 21.68 36.23
N SER A 146 -0.04 20.41 35.89
CA SER A 146 0.69 19.75 34.80
C SER A 146 0.25 20.25 33.42
N VAL A 147 -1.04 20.50 33.23
CA VAL A 147 -1.62 21.08 32.01
C VAL A 147 -1.14 22.53 31.82
N GLU A 148 -1.07 23.32 32.88
CA GLU A 148 -0.56 24.68 32.81
C GLU A 148 0.95 24.73 32.54
N LYS A 149 1.75 23.84 33.15
CA LYS A 149 3.18 23.70 32.80
C LYS A 149 3.35 23.28 31.33
N LEU A 150 2.52 22.36 30.84
CA LEU A 150 2.53 21.94 29.44
C LEU A 150 2.15 23.10 28.50
N ARG A 151 1.07 23.83 28.80
CA ARG A 151 0.62 25.00 28.04
C ARG A 151 1.74 26.04 27.93
N ASN A 152 2.37 26.38 29.05
CA ASN A 152 3.45 27.36 29.08
C ASN A 152 4.68 26.88 28.31
N SER A 153 5.04 25.60 28.42
CA SER A 153 6.14 25.00 27.65
C SER A 153 5.86 24.99 26.14
N ILE A 154 4.63 24.66 25.73
CA ILE A 154 4.22 24.66 24.32
C ILE A 154 4.29 26.07 23.76
N HIS A 155 3.78 27.07 24.49
CA HIS A 155 3.87 28.47 24.08
C HIS A 155 5.32 28.92 23.89
N GLN A 156 6.21 28.66 24.86
CA GLN A 156 7.62 29.03 24.75
C GLN A 156 8.32 28.35 23.56
N THR A 157 8.03 27.07 23.34
CA THR A 157 8.60 26.32 22.22
C THR A 157 8.07 26.81 20.88
N TYR A 158 6.79 27.17 20.81
CA TYR A 158 6.15 27.76 19.64
C TYR A 158 6.74 29.13 19.31
N ASP A 159 6.94 30.00 20.29
CA ASP A 159 7.53 31.33 20.07
C ASP A 159 8.99 31.24 19.60
N ASN A 160 9.77 30.34 20.21
CA ASN A 160 11.12 30.03 19.78
C ASN A 160 11.16 29.49 18.34
N TRP A 161 10.25 28.58 18.00
CA TRP A 161 10.10 28.06 16.65
C TRP A 161 9.66 29.13 15.66
N ARG A 162 8.71 29.99 16.01
CA ARG A 162 8.20 31.10 15.18
C ARG A 162 9.32 32.09 14.83
N GLY A 163 10.17 32.42 15.81
CA GLY A 163 11.33 33.29 15.60
C GLY A 163 12.47 32.62 14.79
N ARG A 164 12.62 31.29 14.89
CA ARG A 164 13.60 30.53 14.09
C ARG A 164 13.11 30.30 12.66
N SER A 165 11.83 29.97 12.49
CA SER A 165 11.19 29.67 11.20
C SER A 165 11.14 30.90 10.32
N HIS A 166 10.83 32.09 10.86
CA HIS A 166 10.87 33.33 10.09
C HIS A 166 12.26 33.62 9.50
N ARG A 167 13.35 33.33 10.23
CA ARG A 167 14.72 33.48 9.73
C ARG A 167 15.05 32.46 8.63
N LEU A 168 14.62 31.20 8.83
CA LEU A 168 14.81 30.15 7.84
C LEU A 168 14.02 30.43 6.56
N LEU A 169 12.76 30.84 6.67
CA LEU A 169 11.90 31.21 5.56
C LEU A 169 12.41 32.46 4.84
N ARG A 170 12.89 33.48 5.56
CA ARG A 170 13.53 34.66 4.95
C ARG A 170 14.80 34.28 4.19
N GLY A 171 15.66 33.45 4.78
CA GLY A 171 16.87 32.95 4.10
C GLY A 171 16.59 32.03 2.93
N PHE A 172 15.51 31.25 2.99
CA PHE A 172 15.02 30.43 1.89
C PHE A 172 14.45 31.30 0.76
N ALA A 173 13.56 32.25 1.07
CA ALA A 173 12.98 33.18 0.11
C ALA A 173 14.05 34.05 -0.56
N SER A 174 15.05 34.53 0.19
CA SER A 174 16.17 35.30 -0.37
C SER A 174 17.02 34.53 -1.38
N LYS A 175 17.00 33.19 -1.37
CA LYS A 175 17.67 32.37 -2.41
C LYS A 175 16.91 32.33 -3.74
N PHE A 176 15.64 32.71 -3.76
CA PHE A 176 14.79 32.81 -4.96
C PHE A 176 14.59 34.25 -5.44
N GLU A 177 15.15 35.25 -4.73
CA GLU A 177 15.13 36.67 -5.10
C GLU A 177 16.43 37.07 -5.81
N PRO A 178 16.58 36.71 -7.10
CA PRO A 178 17.14 37.66 -8.05
C PRO A 178 16.20 37.84 -9.25
N MET A 179 15.96 39.11 -9.61
CA MET A 179 15.37 39.60 -10.87
C MET A 179 13.86 39.94 -10.90
N VAL A 180 13.38 40.84 -10.03
CA VAL A 180 12.16 41.64 -10.32
C VAL A 180 12.37 43.16 -10.20
N ARG A 181 13.54 43.63 -9.75
CA ARG A 181 13.69 45.05 -9.35
C ARG A 181 14.56 45.98 -10.22
N SER A 182 15.02 45.58 -11.42
CA SER A 182 15.80 46.48 -12.29
C SER A 182 15.11 46.90 -13.61
N ALA A 183 13.81 46.63 -13.78
CA ALA A 183 13.08 46.90 -15.04
C ALA A 183 12.02 48.02 -14.95
N CYS A 184 12.04 48.88 -13.93
CA CYS A 184 11.18 50.06 -13.85
C CYS A 184 11.98 51.34 -13.56
N SER A 185 12.92 51.68 -14.43
CA SER A 185 13.48 53.03 -14.51
C SER A 185 14.01 53.32 -15.91
N ARG A 186 13.13 53.27 -16.92
CA ARG A 186 13.40 53.87 -18.23
C ARG A 186 12.08 54.27 -18.89
N GLY A 187 11.81 55.56 -18.85
CA GLY A 187 10.60 56.17 -19.39
C GLY A 187 10.63 57.68 -19.20
N VAL A 188 11.67 58.33 -19.71
CA VAL A 188 11.71 59.79 -19.89
C VAL A 188 10.81 60.11 -21.08
N GLY A 189 9.67 60.77 -20.81
CA GLY A 189 8.77 61.34 -21.82
C GLY A 189 8.61 62.82 -21.57
N LYS A 190 9.39 63.63 -22.31
CA LYS A 190 9.37 65.09 -22.32
C LYS A 190 8.15 65.57 -23.12
N VAL A 191 7.29 66.41 -22.54
CA VAL A 191 6.21 67.13 -23.26
C VAL A 191 6.53 68.63 -23.23
N PRO A 192 6.60 69.33 -24.37
CA PRO A 192 6.98 70.74 -24.43
C PRO A 192 5.79 71.70 -24.41
N GLY A 193 5.99 72.89 -23.80
CA GLY A 193 5.37 74.20 -24.10
C GLY A 193 3.84 74.35 -23.93
N GLN A 194 3.37 75.08 -22.91
CA GLN A 194 3.03 76.53 -22.95
C GLN A 194 1.70 76.86 -23.66
N PRO A 195 1.06 78.02 -23.40
CA PRO A 195 1.43 79.16 -22.55
C PRO A 195 0.75 79.21 -21.17
#